data_AF-A0A447TH08-F1
#
_entry.id   AF-A0A447TH08-F1
#
_cell.length_a   1.000
_cell.length_b   1.000
_cell.length_c   1.000
_cell.angle_alpha   90.00
_cell.angle_beta   90.00
_cell.angle_gamma   90.00
#
_symmetry.space_group_name_H-M   'P 1'
#
loop_
_entity.id
_entity.type
_entity.pdbx_description
1 polymer ?
#
loop_
_entity_poly.entity_id
_entity_poly.type
_entity_poly.pdbx_seq_one_letter_code
_entity_poly.pdbx_strand_id
1 'polypeptide(L)'
;MRSIQISRYSRGIPLLLALLGLLLIASQLMGRLDFWLYDSLTRANPLHKPDQNLIVIAIDEKSLAELGRWPWPRAYHAQLLDKLGGASSIGFDIAIAEPSRDHPEADKHLAEAIRRNGKVVGPVFPELQGGQLLETRPLPPIASAMAALGHTDYERDDDGTIRRVYLKAGLGAPRYPSFAAAVCAVSDGRKETIPRPNALVRARPGSAATW
;
A
#
# COMPACT_ATOMS: atom_id res chain seq x y z
N MET A 1 10.83 50.02 40.68
CA MET A 1 11.10 48.64 40.22
C MET A 1 10.25 47.69 41.07
N ARG A 2 9.21 47.04 40.51
CA ARG A 2 8.39 46.07 41.26
C ARG A 2 9.09 44.71 41.19
N SER A 3 9.58 44.21 42.33
CA SER A 3 10.14 42.87 42.46
C SER A 3 9.04 41.83 42.35
N ILE A 4 9.11 40.96 41.34
CA ILE A 4 8.21 39.81 41.20
C ILE A 4 8.52 38.83 42.34
N GLN A 5 7.67 38.78 43.37
CA GLN A 5 7.79 37.84 44.48
C GLN A 5 7.17 36.49 44.06
N ILE A 6 8.01 35.56 43.60
CA ILE A 6 7.59 34.19 43.22
C ILE A 6 7.38 33.39 44.51
N SER A 7 6.11 33.12 44.83
CA SER A 7 5.67 32.28 45.97
C SER A 7 6.34 30.89 45.94
N ARG A 8 6.69 30.34 47.11
CA ARG A 8 7.29 28.99 47.23
C ARG A 8 6.46 27.90 46.54
N TYR A 9 5.14 28.10 46.46
CA TYR A 9 4.19 27.21 45.77
C TYR A 9 4.26 27.32 44.23
N SER A 10 4.61 28.48 43.68
CA SER A 10 4.75 28.68 42.22
C SER A 10 5.97 27.98 41.60
N ARG A 11 6.92 27.50 42.41
CA ARG A 11 8.08 26.72 41.94
C ARG A 11 7.77 25.25 41.66
N GLY A 12 6.73 24.69 42.29
CA GLY A 12 6.34 23.29 42.12
C GLY A 12 5.45 23.03 40.89
N ILE A 13 4.70 24.05 40.46
CA ILE A 13 3.81 24.00 39.29
C ILE A 13 4.54 23.57 38.00
N PRO A 14 5.70 24.13 37.62
CA PRO A 14 6.38 23.71 36.39
C PRO A 14 6.83 22.24 36.46
N LEU A 15 7.26 21.75 37.63
CA LEU A 15 7.66 20.35 37.82
C LEU A 15 6.45 19.41 37.69
N LEU A 16 5.31 19.80 38.27
CA LEU A 16 4.07 19.03 38.17
C LEU A 16 3.54 18.97 36.74
N LEU A 17 3.57 20.09 36.01
CA LEU A 17 3.19 20.13 34.59
C LEU A 17 4.15 19.31 33.74
N ALA A 18 5.46 19.35 34.01
CA ALA A 18 6.45 18.51 33.33
C ALA A 18 6.20 17.02 33.60
N LEU A 19 5.91 16.64 34.85
CA LEU A 19 5.61 15.25 35.22
C LEU A 19 4.31 14.77 34.59
N LEU A 20 3.27 15.59 34.58
CA LEU A 20 2.00 15.29 33.90
C LEU A 20 2.21 15.14 32.39
N GLY A 21 2.98 16.05 31.77
CA GLY A 21 3.35 15.94 30.36
C GLY A 21 4.09 14.63 30.08
N LEU A 22 5.06 14.27 30.92
CA LEU A 22 5.82 13.03 30.79
C LEU A 22 4.92 11.79 30.97
N LEU A 23 3.97 11.82 31.90
CA LEU A 23 3.00 10.75 32.12
C LEU A 23 2.03 10.62 30.92
N LEU A 24 1.56 11.72 30.35
CA LEU A 24 0.70 11.71 29.16
C LEU A 24 1.43 11.14 27.94
N ILE A 25 2.71 11.49 27.76
CA ILE A 25 3.56 10.92 26.71
C ILE A 25 3.80 9.42 26.97
N ALA A 26 4.20 9.05 28.19
CA ALA A 26 4.53 7.67 28.55
C ALA A 26 3.30 6.73 28.48
N SER A 27 2.12 7.24 28.80
CA SER A 27 0.87 6.45 28.79
C SER A 27 0.26 6.26 27.39
N GLN A 28 0.76 6.97 26.37
CA GLN A 28 0.16 7.00 25.01
C GLN A 28 -1.33 7.38 25.00
N LEU A 29 -1.84 7.96 26.10
CA LEU A 29 -3.26 8.30 26.25
C LEU A 29 -3.71 9.32 25.19
N MET A 30 -2.81 10.24 24.84
CA MET A 30 -3.07 11.26 23.84
C MET A 30 -3.26 10.65 22.45
N GLY A 31 -2.44 9.67 22.06
CA GLY A 31 -2.56 8.98 20.77
C GLY A 31 -3.87 8.19 20.64
N ARG A 32 -4.33 7.55 21.73
CA ARG A 32 -5.62 6.84 21.73
C ARG A 32 -6.81 7.78 21.58
N LEU A 33 -6.77 8.94 22.26
CA LEU A 33 -7.80 9.97 22.10
C LEU A 33 -7.79 10.55 20.69
N ASP A 34 -6.62 10.74 20.10
CA ASP A 34 -6.46 11.21 18.73
C ASP A 34 -7.06 10.20 17.72
N PHE A 35 -6.71 8.91 17.81
CA PHE A 35 -7.31 7.87 16.97
C PHE A 35 -8.82 7.76 17.15
N TRP A 36 -9.31 7.83 18.38
CA TRP A 36 -10.75 7.82 18.64
C TRP A 36 -11.45 9.02 18.00
N LEU A 37 -10.87 10.22 18.10
CA LEU A 37 -11.40 11.43 17.50
C LEU A 37 -11.36 11.34 15.97
N TYR A 38 -10.23 10.94 15.40
CA TYR A 38 -10.05 10.73 13.96
C TYR A 38 -11.09 9.77 13.40
N ASP A 39 -11.26 8.61 14.03
CA ASP A 39 -12.21 7.60 13.59
C ASP A 39 -13.65 8.09 13.71
N SER A 40 -13.96 8.85 14.77
CA SER A 40 -15.29 9.42 14.98
C SER A 40 -15.63 10.49 13.95
N LEU A 41 -14.68 11.38 13.64
CA LEU A 41 -14.84 12.40 12.60
C LEU A 41 -14.97 11.77 11.21
N THR A 42 -14.15 10.77 10.90
CA THR A 42 -14.16 10.09 9.60
C THR A 42 -15.46 9.30 9.39
N ARG A 43 -15.97 8.64 10.45
CA ARG A 43 -17.29 7.97 10.39
C ARG A 43 -18.44 8.96 10.25
N ALA A 44 -18.38 10.10 10.93
CA ALA A 44 -19.41 11.13 10.86
C ALA A 44 -19.39 11.90 9.53
N ASN A 45 -18.23 11.98 8.88
CA ASN A 45 -18.03 12.71 7.64
C ASN A 45 -17.31 11.84 6.60
N PRO A 46 -17.99 10.83 6.02
CA PRO A 46 -17.41 9.99 5.00
C PRO A 46 -17.01 10.85 3.80
N LEU A 47 -15.70 10.88 3.51
CA LEU A 47 -15.08 11.83 2.57
C LEU A 47 -15.71 11.79 1.17
N HIS A 48 -16.21 10.63 0.73
CA HIS A 48 -16.91 10.46 -0.54
C HIS A 48 -17.95 9.34 -0.43
N LYS A 49 -19.03 9.43 -1.21
CA LYS A 49 -19.89 8.28 -1.45
C LYS A 49 -19.12 7.28 -2.34
N PRO A 50 -19.28 5.95 -2.14
CA PRO A 50 -18.67 4.97 -3.03
C PRO A 50 -19.04 5.27 -4.48
N ASP A 51 -18.04 5.33 -5.37
CA ASP A 51 -18.30 5.45 -6.80
C ASP A 51 -19.08 4.22 -7.27
N GLN A 52 -20.19 4.44 -7.96
CA GLN A 52 -21.02 3.36 -8.51
C GLN A 52 -20.32 2.62 -9.67
N ASN A 53 -19.22 3.16 -10.19
CA ASN A 53 -18.44 2.59 -11.29
C ASN A 53 -17.19 1.80 -10.81
N LEU A 54 -17.04 1.56 -9.50
CA LEU A 54 -15.97 0.72 -8.96
C LEU A 54 -16.44 -0.74 -8.82
N ILE A 55 -15.74 -1.65 -9.48
CA ILE A 55 -15.96 -3.09 -9.36
C ILE A 55 -14.75 -3.73 -8.68
N VAL A 56 -14.98 -4.46 -7.60
CA VAL A 56 -13.96 -5.29 -6.93
C VAL A 56 -14.16 -6.73 -7.34
N ILE A 57 -13.15 -7.32 -7.96
CA ILE A 57 -13.12 -8.75 -8.34
C ILE A 57 -12.21 -9.44 -7.35
N ALA A 58 -12.84 -10.09 -6.35
CA ALA A 58 -12.12 -10.78 -5.29
C ALA A 58 -11.87 -12.26 -5.64
N ILE A 59 -10.88 -12.84 -4.97
CA ILE A 59 -10.66 -14.29 -4.91
C ILE A 59 -11.25 -14.77 -3.59
N ASP A 60 -12.34 -15.52 -3.66
CA ASP A 60 -13.08 -16.04 -2.51
C ASP A 60 -13.17 -17.58 -2.53
N GLU A 61 -13.73 -18.17 -1.47
CA GLU A 61 -13.86 -19.63 -1.35
C GLU A 61 -14.70 -20.24 -2.48
N LYS A 62 -15.71 -19.52 -2.98
CA LYS A 62 -16.55 -19.98 -4.08
C LYS A 62 -15.73 -20.08 -5.38
N SER A 63 -14.97 -19.04 -5.72
CA SER A 63 -14.12 -19.03 -6.90
C SER A 63 -13.01 -20.08 -6.81
N LEU A 64 -12.45 -20.35 -5.63
CA LEU A 64 -11.50 -21.45 -5.42
C LEU A 64 -12.13 -22.83 -5.60
N ALA A 65 -13.40 -23.00 -5.18
CA ALA A 65 -14.13 -24.24 -5.40
C ALA A 65 -14.44 -24.48 -6.89
N GLU A 66 -14.73 -23.42 -7.65
CA GLU A 66 -15.07 -23.50 -9.08
C GLU A 66 -13.84 -23.56 -10.01
N LEU A 67 -12.80 -22.78 -9.73
CA LEU A 67 -11.61 -22.62 -10.58
C LEU A 67 -10.41 -23.47 -10.12
N GLY A 68 -10.51 -24.06 -8.93
CA GLY A 68 -9.46 -24.87 -8.33
C GLY A 68 -8.47 -24.08 -7.48
N ARG A 69 -7.40 -24.77 -7.08
CA ARG A 69 -6.43 -24.28 -6.10
C ARG A 69 -5.59 -23.12 -6.64
N TRP A 70 -5.39 -22.11 -5.80
CA TRP A 70 -4.42 -21.02 -6.04
C TRP A 70 -2.96 -21.52 -5.96
N PRO A 71 -2.02 -20.97 -6.75
CA PRO A 71 -2.18 -19.94 -7.80
C PRO A 71 -2.83 -20.50 -9.07
N TRP A 72 -3.73 -19.71 -9.66
CA TRP A 72 -4.40 -20.09 -10.90
C TRP A 72 -3.50 -19.95 -12.14
N PRO A 73 -3.80 -20.69 -13.23
CA PRO A 73 -3.10 -20.55 -14.49
C PRO A 73 -3.18 -19.12 -15.06
N ARG A 74 -2.09 -18.65 -15.68
CA ARG A 74 -2.04 -17.31 -16.32
C ARG A 74 -3.15 -17.08 -17.35
N ALA A 75 -3.64 -18.15 -17.97
CA ALA A 75 -4.76 -18.12 -18.91
C ALA A 75 -6.05 -17.55 -18.30
N TYR A 76 -6.35 -17.84 -17.02
CA TYR A 76 -7.54 -17.30 -16.37
C TYR A 76 -7.44 -15.79 -16.18
N HIS A 77 -6.26 -15.30 -15.79
CA HIS A 77 -6.00 -13.87 -15.68
C HIS A 77 -6.05 -13.17 -17.05
N ALA A 78 -5.50 -13.77 -18.09
CA ALA A 78 -5.56 -13.21 -19.45
C ALA A 78 -7.02 -13.09 -19.94
N GLN A 79 -7.83 -14.14 -19.78
CA GLN A 79 -9.25 -14.11 -20.14
C GLN A 79 -10.04 -13.09 -19.34
N LEU A 80 -9.73 -12.92 -18.04
CA LEU A 80 -10.33 -11.88 -17.22
C LEU A 80 -10.01 -10.49 -17.79
N LEU A 81 -8.75 -10.21 -18.10
CA LEU A 81 -8.33 -8.92 -18.66
C LEU A 81 -8.97 -8.62 -20.03
N ASP A 82 -9.17 -9.65 -20.86
CA ASP A 82 -9.89 -9.50 -22.13
C ASP A 82 -11.36 -9.10 -21.91
N LYS A 83 -12.03 -9.68 -20.89
CA LYS A 83 -13.42 -9.30 -20.52
C LYS A 83 -13.52 -7.89 -19.93
N LEU A 84 -12.44 -7.39 -19.32
CA LEU A 84 -12.40 -6.07 -18.69
C LEU A 84 -11.96 -4.95 -19.65
N GLY A 85 -11.96 -5.18 -20.97
CA GLY A 85 -11.53 -4.18 -21.96
C GLY A 85 -12.32 -2.85 -21.94
N GLY A 86 -13.54 -2.85 -21.40
CA GLY A 86 -14.37 -1.65 -21.24
C GLY A 86 -13.99 -0.75 -20.06
N ALA A 87 -13.17 -1.21 -19.12
CA ALA A 87 -12.80 -0.43 -17.94
C ALA A 87 -11.92 0.79 -18.30
N SER A 88 -12.04 1.89 -17.53
CA SER A 88 -11.15 3.06 -17.66
C SER A 88 -9.75 2.79 -17.10
N SER A 89 -9.64 1.91 -16.12
CA SER A 89 -8.40 1.44 -15.50
C SER A 89 -8.63 0.10 -14.81
N ILE A 90 -7.58 -0.72 -14.68
CA ILE A 90 -7.64 -1.99 -13.95
C ILE A 90 -6.49 -2.04 -12.95
N GLY A 91 -6.81 -2.04 -11.65
CA GLY A 91 -5.86 -2.42 -10.61
C GLY A 91 -5.77 -3.95 -10.53
N PHE A 92 -4.64 -4.53 -10.91
CA PHE A 92 -4.41 -5.97 -10.91
C PHE A 92 -3.47 -6.37 -9.77
N ASP A 93 -3.99 -6.41 -8.53
CA ASP A 93 -3.22 -6.69 -7.31
C ASP A 93 -2.92 -8.19 -7.14
N ILE A 94 -2.19 -8.76 -8.10
CA ILE A 94 -1.68 -10.13 -8.08
C ILE A 94 -0.20 -10.09 -8.42
N ALA A 95 0.62 -10.52 -7.46
CA ALA A 95 2.07 -10.53 -7.59
C ALA A 95 2.55 -11.69 -8.50
N ILE A 96 2.65 -11.43 -9.81
CA ILE A 96 3.22 -12.39 -10.76
C ILE A 96 4.73 -12.18 -10.84
N ALA A 97 5.44 -12.47 -9.74
CA ALA A 97 6.87 -12.23 -9.60
C ALA A 97 7.76 -13.41 -10.05
N GLU A 98 7.18 -14.61 -10.17
CA GLU A 98 7.88 -15.83 -10.55
C GLU A 98 7.39 -16.40 -11.88
N PRO A 99 8.29 -16.94 -12.73
CA PRO A 99 7.92 -17.55 -14.00
C PRO A 99 6.92 -18.69 -13.81
N SER A 100 6.01 -18.82 -14.76
CA SER A 100 5.15 -20.00 -14.86
C SER A 100 6.02 -21.26 -14.95
N ARG A 101 5.88 -22.17 -13.98
CA ARG A 101 6.71 -23.38 -13.88
C ARG A 101 6.40 -24.39 -14.97
N ASP A 102 5.11 -24.58 -15.26
CA ASP A 102 4.65 -25.64 -16.15
C ASP A 102 4.60 -25.18 -17.62
N HIS A 103 4.30 -23.89 -17.84
CA HIS A 103 4.00 -23.32 -19.16
C HIS A 103 4.64 -21.92 -19.31
N PRO A 104 5.93 -21.80 -19.66
CA PRO A 104 6.62 -20.51 -19.77
C PRO A 104 6.01 -19.54 -20.81
N GLU A 105 5.38 -20.08 -21.85
CA GLU A 105 4.63 -19.31 -22.86
C GLU A 105 3.41 -18.60 -22.28
N ALA A 106 2.88 -19.08 -21.15
CA ALA A 106 1.71 -18.50 -20.51
C ALA A 106 1.99 -17.08 -19.97
N ASP A 107 3.23 -16.80 -19.54
CA ASP A 107 3.63 -15.46 -19.11
C ASP A 107 3.64 -14.48 -20.30
N LYS A 108 4.04 -14.95 -21.49
CA LYS A 108 3.98 -14.14 -22.73
C LYS A 108 2.53 -13.86 -23.14
N HIS A 109 1.66 -14.86 -23.07
CA HIS A 109 0.24 -14.68 -23.38
C HIS A 109 -0.43 -13.69 -22.42
N LEU A 110 -0.11 -13.75 -21.13
CA LEU A 110 -0.61 -12.78 -20.16
C LEU A 110 -0.08 -11.38 -20.43
N ALA A 111 1.22 -11.23 -20.70
CA ALA A 111 1.80 -9.94 -21.06
C ALA A 111 1.13 -9.34 -22.32
N GLU A 112 0.78 -10.16 -23.31
CA GLU A 112 0.06 -9.71 -24.50
C GLU A 112 -1.38 -9.29 -24.17
N ALA A 113 -2.11 -10.05 -23.34
CA ALA A 113 -3.45 -9.65 -22.89
C ALA A 113 -3.42 -8.31 -22.13
N ILE A 114 -2.43 -8.12 -21.26
CA ILE A 114 -2.18 -6.86 -20.56
C ILE A 114 -1.94 -5.71 -21.56
N ARG A 115 -1.10 -5.94 -22.58
CA ARG A 115 -0.78 -4.95 -23.61
C ARG A 115 -1.99 -4.58 -24.46
N ARG A 116 -2.80 -5.57 -24.85
CA ARG A 116 -4.05 -5.36 -25.60
C ARG A 116 -5.05 -4.55 -24.79
N ASN A 117 -5.15 -4.78 -23.49
CA ASN A 117 -6.01 -3.99 -22.60
C ASN A 117 -5.46 -2.56 -22.43
N GLY A 118 -4.16 -2.42 -22.19
CA GLY A 118 -3.44 -1.15 -22.17
C GLY A 118 -3.70 -0.26 -20.96
N LYS A 119 -4.49 -0.70 -19.98
CA LYS A 119 -4.92 0.09 -18.81
C LYS A 119 -4.70 -0.62 -17.47
N VAL A 120 -3.82 -1.62 -17.45
CA VAL A 120 -3.55 -2.46 -16.28
C VAL A 120 -2.44 -1.85 -15.42
N VAL A 121 -2.69 -1.75 -14.12
CA VAL A 121 -1.74 -1.30 -13.10
C VAL A 121 -1.36 -2.48 -12.22
N GLY A 122 -0.06 -2.72 -12.07
CA GLY A 122 0.47 -3.80 -11.24
C GLY A 122 0.94 -3.34 -9.85
N PRO A 123 0.99 -4.25 -8.87
CA PRO A 123 1.43 -3.95 -7.52
C PRO A 123 2.97 -3.98 -7.42
N VAL A 124 3.48 -3.23 -6.46
CA VAL A 124 4.88 -3.32 -5.99
C VAL A 124 4.84 -3.30 -4.48
N PHE A 125 5.65 -4.14 -3.84
CA PHE A 125 5.72 -4.15 -2.38
C PHE A 125 7.10 -4.62 -1.93
N PRO A 126 7.55 -4.21 -0.74
CA PRO A 126 8.74 -4.76 -0.12
C PRO A 126 8.44 -6.16 0.40
N GLU A 127 9.35 -7.07 0.15
CA GLU A 127 9.32 -8.44 0.66
C GLU A 127 10.64 -8.72 1.39
N LEU A 128 10.56 -9.44 2.50
CA LEU A 128 11.73 -9.88 3.24
C LEU A 128 12.07 -11.32 2.83
N GLN A 129 13.08 -11.50 1.97
CA GLN A 129 13.60 -12.83 1.64
C GLN A 129 15.04 -12.97 2.12
N GLY A 130 15.32 -14.04 2.88
CA GLY A 130 16.67 -14.34 3.37
C GLY A 130 17.28 -13.22 4.24
N GLY A 131 16.45 -12.44 4.94
CA GLY A 131 16.90 -11.29 5.74
C GLY A 131 17.30 -10.05 4.93
N GLN A 132 17.02 -10.05 3.62
CA GLN A 132 17.19 -8.88 2.75
C GLN A 132 15.83 -8.34 2.34
N LEU A 133 15.72 -7.01 2.34
CA LEU A 133 14.52 -6.34 1.89
C LEU A 133 14.65 -6.12 0.38
N LEU A 134 13.73 -6.69 -0.36
CA LEU A 134 13.71 -6.67 -1.82
C LEU A 134 12.36 -6.17 -2.32
N GLU A 135 12.42 -5.51 -3.46
CA GLU A 135 11.26 -4.91 -4.09
C GLU A 135 10.64 -5.96 -5.00
N THR A 136 9.53 -6.55 -4.55
CA THR A 136 8.80 -7.54 -5.32
C THR A 136 7.86 -6.84 -6.29
N ARG A 137 7.97 -7.22 -7.55
CA ARG A 137 7.25 -6.65 -8.69
C ARG A 137 6.89 -7.76 -9.66
N PRO A 138 5.94 -7.53 -10.58
CA PRO A 138 5.68 -8.47 -11.65
C PRO A 138 6.94 -8.74 -12.48
N LEU A 139 7.04 -9.94 -13.04
CA LEU A 139 8.13 -10.36 -13.92
C LEU A 139 8.37 -9.33 -15.03
N PRO A 140 9.63 -9.13 -15.49
CA PRO A 140 9.94 -8.09 -16.47
C PRO A 140 9.06 -8.06 -17.74
N PRO A 141 8.75 -9.19 -18.39
CA PRO A 141 7.86 -9.19 -19.56
C PRO A 141 6.44 -8.71 -19.25
N ILE A 142 5.93 -9.01 -18.06
CA ILE A 142 4.59 -8.63 -17.59
C ILE A 142 4.59 -7.17 -17.14
N ALA A 143 5.54 -6.77 -16.29
CA ALA A 143 5.66 -5.40 -15.82
C ALA A 143 5.81 -4.41 -16.99
N SER A 144 6.59 -4.74 -18.01
CA SER A 144 6.76 -3.88 -19.20
C SER A 144 5.51 -3.76 -20.07
N ALA A 145 4.53 -4.66 -19.93
CA ALA A 145 3.25 -4.57 -20.62
C ALA A 145 2.23 -3.70 -19.86
N MET A 146 2.41 -3.54 -18.54
CA MET A 146 1.51 -2.75 -17.69
C MET A 146 1.61 -1.25 -17.98
N ALA A 147 0.51 -0.54 -17.76
CA ALA A 147 0.42 0.90 -17.96
C ALA A 147 1.13 1.70 -16.85
N ALA A 148 1.15 1.16 -15.63
CA ALA A 148 1.83 1.72 -14.47
C ALA A 148 2.09 0.63 -13.42
N LEU A 149 2.93 0.95 -12.43
CA LEU A 149 3.12 0.18 -11.20
C LEU A 149 2.88 1.10 -10.01
N GLY A 150 2.20 0.60 -8.97
CA GLY A 150 1.96 1.35 -7.74
C GLY A 150 2.18 0.49 -6.50
N HIS A 151 2.61 1.12 -5.40
CA HIS A 151 2.91 0.39 -4.18
C HIS A 151 1.65 0.01 -3.39
N THR A 152 1.64 -1.19 -2.82
CA THR A 152 0.57 -1.65 -1.92
C THR A 152 0.94 -1.55 -0.44
N ASP A 153 2.05 -0.86 -0.14
CA ASP A 153 2.52 -0.61 1.22
C ASP A 153 1.51 0.19 2.04
N TYR A 154 1.27 -0.25 3.27
CA TYR A 154 0.47 0.46 4.27
C TYR A 154 1.19 0.47 5.62
N GLU A 155 0.93 1.51 6.40
CA GLU A 155 1.40 1.62 7.79
C GLU A 155 0.26 1.20 8.70
N ARG A 156 0.54 0.30 9.63
CA ARG A 156 -0.40 -0.11 10.66
C ARG A 156 -0.14 0.77 11.88
N ASP A 157 -1.18 1.42 12.39
CA ASP A 157 -1.05 2.18 13.63
C ASP A 157 -0.87 1.23 14.83
N ASP A 158 -0.45 1.76 15.98
CA ASP A 158 -0.17 0.98 17.21
C ASP A 158 -1.33 0.10 17.69
N ASP A 159 -2.55 0.39 17.27
CA ASP A 159 -3.76 -0.38 17.60
C ASP A 159 -4.11 -1.46 16.56
N GLY A 160 -3.29 -1.61 15.53
CA GLY A 160 -3.48 -2.60 14.48
C GLY A 160 -4.33 -2.13 13.31
N THR A 161 -4.89 -0.92 13.35
CA THR A 161 -5.75 -0.38 12.30
C THR A 161 -4.91 0.34 11.25
N ILE A 162 -5.30 0.22 9.98
CA ILE A 162 -4.68 0.95 8.88
C ILE A 162 -5.50 2.22 8.63
N ARG A 163 -4.95 3.38 8.97
CA ARG A 163 -5.57 4.69 8.69
C ARG A 163 -4.82 5.50 7.64
N ARG A 164 -3.58 5.10 7.34
CA ARG A 164 -2.65 5.88 6.51
C ARG A 164 -2.05 5.01 5.42
N VAL A 165 -1.88 5.61 4.26
CA VAL A 165 -1.14 5.04 3.13
C VAL A 165 -0.17 6.10 2.62
N TYR A 166 1.05 5.69 2.27
CA TYR A 166 1.99 6.61 1.64
C TYR A 166 1.48 7.01 0.26
N LEU A 167 1.62 8.28 -0.12
CA LEU A 167 1.31 8.70 -1.49
C LEU A 167 2.37 8.22 -2.48
N LYS A 168 3.60 8.05 -1.99
CA LYS A 168 4.71 7.43 -2.71
C LYS A 168 5.54 6.58 -1.76
N ALA A 169 5.99 5.42 -2.24
CA ALA A 169 6.87 4.51 -1.51
C ALA A 169 7.85 3.78 -2.45
N GLY A 170 8.71 2.96 -1.88
CA GLY A 170 9.72 2.18 -2.59
C GLY A 170 11.00 2.01 -1.77
N LEU A 171 11.75 0.95 -2.06
CA LEU A 171 13.01 0.69 -1.36
C LEU A 171 14.06 1.72 -1.72
N GLY A 172 14.71 2.31 -0.73
CA GLY A 172 15.77 3.31 -0.87
C GLY A 172 15.31 4.70 -1.35
N ALA A 173 14.20 4.81 -2.09
CA ALA A 173 13.61 6.06 -2.55
C ALA A 173 12.11 5.89 -2.88
N PRO A 174 11.26 6.92 -2.63
CA PRO A 174 9.82 6.90 -2.91
C PRO A 174 9.54 7.06 -4.41
N ARG A 175 9.61 5.94 -5.14
CA ARG A 175 9.59 5.90 -6.62
C ARG A 175 8.24 5.53 -7.20
N TYR A 176 7.44 4.78 -6.48
CA TYR A 176 6.11 4.36 -6.92
C TYR A 176 5.07 5.25 -6.26
N PRO A 177 4.02 5.71 -6.96
CA PRO A 177 2.83 6.23 -6.31
C PRO A 177 2.11 5.10 -5.54
N SER A 178 1.17 5.46 -4.66
CA SER A 178 0.26 4.47 -4.10
C SER A 178 -0.49 3.73 -5.20
N PHE A 179 -0.81 2.47 -4.97
CA PHE A 179 -1.53 1.64 -5.96
C PHE A 179 -2.83 2.30 -6.41
N ALA A 180 -3.61 2.86 -5.48
CA ALA A 180 -4.82 3.61 -5.79
C ALA A 180 -4.54 4.88 -6.63
N ALA A 181 -3.47 5.61 -6.33
CA ALA A 181 -3.09 6.80 -7.11
C ALA A 181 -2.66 6.44 -8.55
N ALA A 182 -1.94 5.33 -8.74
CA ALA A 182 -1.58 4.84 -10.08
C ALA A 182 -2.82 4.42 -10.88
N VAL A 183 -3.77 3.71 -10.26
CA VAL A 183 -5.04 3.34 -10.91
C VAL A 183 -5.82 4.59 -11.33
N CYS A 184 -5.94 5.58 -10.43
CA CYS A 184 -6.59 6.85 -10.71
C CYS A 184 -5.90 7.59 -11.88
N ALA A 185 -4.56 7.67 -11.87
CA ALA A 185 -3.80 8.31 -12.93
C ALA A 185 -4.05 7.66 -14.30
N VAL A 186 -4.08 6.33 -14.37
CA VAL A 186 -4.40 5.59 -15.61
C VAL A 186 -5.84 5.83 -16.05
N SER A 187 -6.79 5.90 -15.12
CA SER A 187 -8.19 6.24 -15.42
C SER A 187 -8.33 7.64 -16.04
N ASP A 188 -7.50 8.59 -15.61
CA ASP A 188 -7.41 9.95 -16.17
C ASP A 188 -6.64 10.01 -17.50
N GLY A 189 -6.17 8.87 -18.03
CA GLY A 189 -5.36 8.79 -19.25
C GLY A 189 -3.89 9.17 -19.06
N ARG A 190 -3.40 9.33 -17.83
CA ARG A 190 -1.98 9.56 -17.54
C ARG A 190 -1.26 8.22 -17.53
N LYS A 191 -0.16 8.13 -18.29
CA LYS A 191 0.77 6.99 -18.23
C LYS A 191 1.96 7.36 -17.37
N GLU A 192 2.34 6.47 -16.46
CA GLU A 192 3.53 6.66 -15.64
C GLU A 192 4.71 5.85 -16.17
N THR A 193 5.90 6.44 -16.11
CA THR A 193 7.13 5.73 -16.46
C THR A 193 7.46 4.72 -15.37
N ILE A 194 7.45 3.43 -15.70
CA ILE A 194 7.80 2.37 -14.75
C ILE A 194 9.28 2.51 -14.34
N PRO A 195 9.60 2.70 -13.05
CA PRO A 195 10.98 2.76 -12.58
C PRO A 195 11.77 1.49 -12.88
N ARG A 196 13.08 1.63 -13.10
CA ARG A 196 13.98 0.47 -13.17
C ARG A 196 14.03 -0.25 -11.82
N PRO A 197 14.16 -1.60 -11.81
CA PRO A 197 14.32 -2.36 -10.56
C PRO A 197 15.46 -1.82 -9.72
N ASN A 198 15.28 -1.77 -8.39
CA ASN A 198 16.36 -1.37 -7.51
C ASN A 198 17.39 -2.48 -7.29
N ALA A 199 18.61 -2.09 -6.93
CA ALA A 199 19.57 -3.03 -6.36
C ALA A 199 19.12 -3.47 -4.96
N LEU A 200 19.47 -4.70 -4.56
CA LEU A 200 19.11 -5.28 -3.26
C LEU A 200 19.57 -4.38 -2.10
N VAL A 201 18.66 -4.10 -1.15
CA VAL A 201 18.98 -3.34 0.06
C VAL A 201 19.08 -4.30 1.24
N ARG A 202 20.28 -4.42 1.82
CA ARG A 202 20.48 -5.22 3.03
C ARG A 202 19.66 -4.61 4.18
N ALA A 203 18.75 -5.38 4.77
CA ALA A 203 18.04 -4.94 5.96
C ALA A 203 19.06 -4.63 7.07
N ARG A 204 18.91 -3.49 7.75
CA ARG A 204 19.82 -3.14 8.86
C ARG A 204 19.51 -4.06 10.05
N PRO A 205 20.50 -4.79 10.60
CA PRO A 205 20.28 -5.53 11.83
C PRO A 205 20.02 -4.53 12.97
N GLY A 206 18.86 -4.63 13.61
CA GLY A 206 18.50 -3.80 14.77
C GLY A 206 17.56 -2.63 14.50
N SER A 207 17.13 -2.37 13.25
CA SER A 207 15.83 -1.70 13.11
C SER A 207 14.79 -2.74 13.46
N ALA A 208 14.24 -2.66 14.67
CA ALA A 208 12.88 -3.11 14.85
C ALA A 208 12.10 -2.41 13.75
N ALA A 209 11.78 -3.16 12.70
CA ALA A 209 10.70 -2.79 11.84
C ALA A 209 9.49 -2.85 12.78
N THR A 210 9.25 -1.70 13.39
CA THR A 210 7.97 -1.35 13.97
C THR A 210 7.08 -1.26 12.73
N TRP A 211 6.51 -2.43 12.41
CA TRP A 211 5.50 -2.60 11.40
C TRP A 211 4.14 -2.33 12.03
#